data_AF-A0A821XVU7-F1
#
_entry.id   AF-A0A821XVU7-F1
#
_cell.length_a   1.000
_cell.length_b   1.000
_cell.length_c   1.000
_cell.angle_alpha   90.00
_cell.angle_beta   90.00
_cell.angle_gamma   90.00
#
_symmetry.space_group_name_H-M   'P 1'
#
loop_
_entity.id
_entity.type
_entity.pdbx_description
1 polymer ?
#
loop_
_entity_poly.entity_id
_entity_poly.type
_entity_poly.pdbx_seq_one_letter_code
_entity_poly.pdbx_strand_id
1 'polypeptide(L)'
;MREYLIRISPHFNKRSICTTHWIVVVNVSNSILKTAKRLPSWCIVIVVGEGQRIDQVRRNVFYLTAEIQDELAKRSAFFKVIRYWSKHHYAAQKNAGYYWAMLHKATAIWDFNHDNELIVNERTLRLLFHEQVDALTVPNHRNTLFNPYPFFLMSTQQIRPRGFPPRSIN
;
A
#
# COMPACT_ATOMS: atom_id res chain seq x y z
N MET A 1 6.35 -19.09 -8.91
CA MET A 1 6.04 -17.74 -8.35
C MET A 1 7.19 -16.76 -8.55
N ARG A 2 8.39 -17.07 -8.07
CA ARG A 2 9.58 -16.19 -8.11
C ARG A 2 9.92 -15.64 -9.51
N GLU A 3 10.04 -16.50 -10.52
CA GLU A 3 10.39 -16.09 -11.90
C GLU A 3 9.36 -15.15 -12.53
N TYR A 4 8.07 -15.42 -12.27
CA TYR A 4 6.99 -14.56 -12.73
C TYR A 4 7.10 -13.16 -12.12
N LEU A 5 7.38 -13.06 -10.82
CA LEU A 5 7.58 -11.79 -10.13
C LEU A 5 8.81 -11.03 -10.65
N ILE A 6 9.92 -11.71 -10.97
CA ILE A 6 11.09 -11.07 -11.61
C ILE A 6 10.70 -10.42 -12.95
N ARG A 7 9.80 -11.06 -13.72
CA ARG A 7 9.37 -10.57 -15.03
C ARG A 7 8.46 -9.35 -14.93
N ILE A 8 7.50 -9.35 -14.00
CA ILE A 8 6.47 -8.30 -13.91
C ILE A 8 6.84 -7.16 -12.94
N SER A 9 7.85 -7.39 -12.10
CA SER A 9 8.38 -6.40 -11.17
C SER A 9 9.89 -6.31 -11.37
N PRO A 10 10.38 -5.30 -12.12
CA PRO A 10 11.81 -5.15 -12.44
C PRO A 10 12.71 -4.98 -11.21
N HIS A 11 12.09 -4.75 -10.06
CA HIS A 11 12.69 -4.52 -8.76
C HIS A 11 12.51 -5.67 -7.77
N PHE A 12 11.81 -6.74 -8.16
CA PHE A 12 11.61 -7.91 -7.31
C PHE A 12 12.96 -8.56 -6.96
N ASN A 13 13.24 -8.68 -5.66
CA ASN A 13 14.44 -9.29 -5.10
C ASN A 13 15.77 -8.61 -5.50
N LYS A 14 15.72 -7.39 -6.03
CA LYS A 14 16.89 -6.52 -6.18
C LYS A 14 16.89 -5.50 -5.04
N ARG A 15 18.06 -4.99 -4.64
CA ARG A 15 18.13 -3.72 -3.88
C ARG A 15 17.57 -2.62 -4.80
N SER A 16 16.26 -2.46 -4.79
CA SER A 16 15.58 -1.36 -5.44
C SER A 16 15.52 -0.16 -4.52
N ILE A 17 15.07 0.96 -5.07
CA ILE A 17 14.81 2.20 -4.33
C ILE A 17 13.78 1.96 -3.20
N CYS A 18 13.00 0.87 -3.22
CA CYS A 18 11.81 0.68 -2.39
C CYS A 18 11.75 -0.59 -1.51
N THR A 19 12.87 -1.22 -1.18
CA THR A 19 12.80 -2.57 -0.58
C THR A 19 12.02 -2.66 0.73
N THR A 20 11.94 -1.59 1.52
CA THR A 20 11.41 -1.63 2.89
C THR A 20 10.06 -0.94 3.10
N HIS A 21 9.73 0.12 2.36
CA HIS A 21 8.52 0.93 2.58
C HIS A 21 7.55 0.85 1.40
N TRP A 22 6.32 0.43 1.71
CA TRP A 22 5.28 0.21 0.72
C TRP A 22 4.00 0.96 1.08
N ILE A 23 3.27 1.39 0.06
CA ILE A 23 1.92 1.91 0.16
C ILE A 23 0.99 0.96 -0.59
N VAL A 24 -0.12 0.58 0.04
CA VAL A 24 -1.13 -0.28 -0.58
C VAL A 24 -2.40 0.53 -0.79
N VAL A 25 -2.82 0.68 -2.04
CA VAL A 25 -4.03 1.43 -2.41
C VAL A 25 -4.91 0.65 -3.37
N VAL A 26 -6.21 0.92 -3.30
CA VAL A 26 -7.22 0.34 -4.19
C VAL A 26 -7.72 1.47 -5.08
N ASN A 27 -7.66 1.26 -6.40
CA ASN A 27 -7.92 2.24 -7.46
C ASN A 27 -6.85 3.34 -7.60
N VAL A 28 -6.73 3.84 -8.83
CA VAL A 28 -5.88 4.98 -9.16
C VAL A 28 -6.57 6.31 -8.86
N SER A 29 -5.81 7.31 -8.43
CA SER A 29 -6.28 8.69 -8.27
C SER A 29 -5.13 9.68 -8.53
N ASN A 30 -5.48 10.95 -8.77
CA ASN A 30 -4.49 12.03 -8.83
C ASN A 30 -3.72 12.19 -7.52
N SER A 31 -4.37 12.00 -6.37
CA SER A 31 -3.73 12.07 -5.05
C SER A 31 -2.62 11.03 -4.93
N ILE A 32 -2.84 9.79 -5.37
CA ILE A 32 -1.81 8.73 -5.36
C ILE A 32 -0.66 9.06 -6.29
N LEU A 33 -0.95 9.59 -7.48
CA LEU A 33 0.10 10.00 -8.42
C LEU A 33 0.93 11.16 -7.88
N LYS A 34 0.37 12.06 -7.06
CA LYS A 34 1.14 13.10 -6.37
C LYS A 34 1.95 12.53 -5.21
N THR A 35 1.38 11.65 -4.39
CA THR A 35 2.09 10.94 -3.32
C THR A 35 3.31 10.18 -3.86
N ALA A 36 3.15 9.50 -5.00
CA ALA A 36 4.24 8.83 -5.71
C ALA A 36 5.40 9.77 -6.11
N LYS A 37 5.13 11.06 -6.37
CA LYS A 37 6.18 12.07 -6.63
C LYS A 37 6.88 12.48 -5.34
N ARG A 38 6.12 12.62 -4.25
CA ARG A 38 6.60 13.11 -2.95
C ARG A 38 7.41 12.08 -2.18
N LEU A 39 7.20 10.78 -2.45
CA LEU A 39 7.87 9.65 -1.82
C LEU A 39 8.62 8.77 -2.85
N PRO A 40 9.66 9.28 -3.49
CA PRO A 40 10.40 8.54 -4.52
C PRO A 40 11.09 7.27 -4.01
N SER A 41 11.38 7.16 -2.70
CA SER A 41 11.93 5.92 -2.12
C SER A 41 10.88 4.91 -1.65
N TRP A 42 9.60 5.27 -1.68
CA TRP A 42 8.52 4.36 -1.31
C TRP A 42 7.93 3.73 -2.55
N CYS A 43 7.63 2.43 -2.47
CA CYS A 43 6.89 1.77 -3.53
C CYS A 43 5.40 1.78 -3.26
N ILE A 44 4.61 1.89 -4.31
CA ILE A 44 3.16 1.96 -4.24
C ILE A 44 2.61 0.82 -5.07
N VAL A 45 1.85 -0.07 -4.45
CA VAL A 45 1.04 -1.05 -5.18
C VAL A 45 -0.40 -0.54 -5.26
N ILE A 46 -0.87 -0.36 -6.48
CA ILE A 46 -2.23 0.03 -6.82
C ILE A 46 -2.96 -1.20 -7.30
N VAL A 47 -3.89 -1.69 -6.51
CA VAL A 47 -4.76 -2.80 -6.91
C VAL A 47 -5.91 -2.21 -7.72
N VAL A 48 -5.92 -2.50 -9.02
CA VAL A 48 -6.89 -1.96 -9.96
C VAL A 48 -7.86 -3.04 -10.41
N GLY A 49 -9.13 -2.65 -10.54
CA GLY A 49 -10.16 -3.47 -11.19
C GLY A 49 -10.00 -3.49 -12.71
N GLU A 50 -10.83 -4.29 -13.38
CA GLU A 50 -10.88 -4.34 -14.84
C GLU A 50 -11.15 -2.96 -15.47
N GLY A 51 -10.49 -2.66 -16.58
CA GLY A 51 -10.76 -1.47 -17.39
C GLY A 51 -10.06 -0.17 -16.96
N GLN A 52 -9.28 -0.16 -15.87
CA GLN A 52 -8.48 1.04 -15.53
C GLN A 52 -7.23 1.13 -16.42
N ARG A 53 -7.16 2.18 -17.25
CA ARG A 53 -5.99 2.51 -18.07
C ARG A 53 -4.85 3.06 -17.21
N ILE A 54 -3.64 2.56 -17.50
CA ILE A 54 -2.41 2.92 -16.81
C ILE A 54 -1.56 3.75 -17.77
N ASP A 55 -1.67 5.07 -17.68
CA ASP A 55 -1.01 5.94 -18.66
C ASP A 55 0.44 6.28 -18.28
N GLN A 56 0.88 6.00 -17.03
CA GLN A 56 2.26 6.28 -16.59
C GLN A 56 2.78 5.25 -15.57
N VAL A 57 3.67 4.36 -16.01
CA VAL A 57 4.42 3.46 -15.12
C VAL A 57 5.62 4.23 -14.57
N ARG A 58 5.45 4.84 -13.38
CA ARG A 58 6.60 5.32 -12.62
C ARG A 58 7.36 4.16 -12.02
N ARG A 59 8.68 4.34 -11.85
CA ARG A 59 9.58 3.29 -11.33
C ARG A 59 9.18 2.78 -9.93
N ASN A 60 8.48 3.58 -9.14
CA ASN A 60 8.02 3.23 -7.80
C ASN A 60 6.51 2.92 -7.71
N VAL A 61 5.81 2.76 -8.83
CA VAL A 61 4.37 2.45 -8.86
C VAL A 61 4.13 1.13 -9.59
N PHE A 62 3.45 0.21 -8.91
CA PHE A 62 3.14 -1.14 -9.38
C PHE A 62 1.64 -1.28 -9.48
N TYR A 63 1.17 -1.72 -10.64
CA TYR A 63 -0.24 -1.97 -10.86
C TYR A 63 -0.48 -3.46 -10.71
N LEU A 64 -1.33 -3.83 -9.75
CA LEU A 64 -1.78 -5.19 -9.56
C LEU A 64 -3.13 -5.35 -10.27
N THR A 65 -3.07 -5.47 -11.61
CA THR A 65 -4.26 -5.58 -12.47
C THR A 65 -4.98 -6.92 -12.28
N ALA A 66 -6.21 -7.02 -12.79
CA ALA A 66 -6.97 -8.26 -12.76
C ALA A 66 -6.21 -9.42 -13.42
N GLU A 67 -5.56 -9.17 -14.56
CA GLU A 67 -4.78 -10.15 -15.31
C GLU A 67 -3.57 -10.63 -14.51
N ILE A 68 -2.86 -9.72 -13.84
CA ILE A 68 -1.74 -10.07 -12.96
C ILE A 68 -2.26 -10.90 -11.78
N GLN A 69 -3.37 -10.50 -11.15
CA GLN A 69 -3.96 -11.26 -10.04
C GLN A 69 -4.39 -12.67 -10.46
N ASP A 70 -4.94 -12.84 -11.66
CA ASP A 70 -5.32 -14.14 -12.21
C ASP A 70 -4.09 -15.04 -12.47
N GLU A 71 -3.01 -14.47 -13.02
CA GLU A 71 -1.74 -15.19 -13.17
C GLU A 71 -1.12 -15.57 -11.83
N LEU A 72 -1.23 -14.70 -10.81
CA LEU A 72 -0.74 -15.00 -9.47
C LEU A 72 -1.60 -16.09 -8.79
N ALA A 73 -2.91 -16.13 -9.05
CA ALA A 73 -3.81 -17.15 -8.53
C ALA A 73 -3.48 -18.56 -9.05
N LYS A 74 -2.96 -18.68 -10.28
CA LYS A 74 -2.42 -19.94 -10.83
C LYS A 74 -1.18 -20.43 -10.07
N ARG A 75 -0.51 -19.55 -9.32
CA ARG A 75 0.83 -19.79 -8.74
C ARG A 75 0.89 -19.65 -7.22
N SER A 76 -0.19 -19.21 -6.58
CA SER A 76 -0.27 -18.92 -5.15
C SER A 76 -1.66 -19.25 -4.62
N ALA A 77 -1.72 -20.13 -3.61
CA ALA A 77 -2.97 -20.49 -2.94
C ALA A 77 -3.65 -19.26 -2.31
N PHE A 78 -2.87 -18.31 -1.78
CA PHE A 78 -3.41 -17.08 -1.22
C PHE A 78 -4.14 -16.26 -2.27
N PHE A 79 -3.51 -16.01 -3.43
CA PHE A 79 -4.16 -15.28 -4.51
C PHE A 79 -5.37 -16.05 -5.03
N LYS A 80 -5.28 -17.38 -5.15
CA LYS A 80 -6.43 -18.22 -5.50
C LYS A 80 -7.62 -18.01 -4.55
N VAL A 81 -7.37 -17.97 -3.24
CA VAL A 81 -8.42 -17.70 -2.24
C VAL A 81 -9.00 -16.31 -2.40
N ILE A 82 -8.15 -15.28 -2.53
CA ILE A 82 -8.57 -13.90 -2.74
C ILE A 82 -9.44 -13.75 -4.00
N ARG A 83 -9.15 -14.53 -5.06
CA ARG A 83 -9.93 -14.52 -6.31
C ARG A 83 -11.33 -15.14 -6.20
N TYR A 84 -11.63 -15.92 -5.16
CA TYR A 84 -13.01 -16.38 -4.92
C TYR A 84 -13.93 -15.24 -4.44
N TRP A 85 -13.35 -14.17 -3.90
CA TRP A 85 -14.12 -12.99 -3.51
C TRP A 85 -14.43 -12.15 -4.74
N SER A 86 -15.52 -11.38 -4.69
CA SER A 86 -15.85 -10.43 -5.77
C SER A 86 -14.63 -9.57 -6.11
N LYS A 87 -14.38 -9.36 -7.41
CA LYS A 87 -13.29 -8.51 -7.90
C LYS A 87 -13.40 -7.07 -7.39
N HIS A 88 -14.56 -6.67 -6.86
CA HIS A 88 -14.84 -5.37 -6.26
C HIS A 88 -14.78 -5.37 -4.73
N HIS A 89 -14.47 -6.51 -4.10
CA HIS A 89 -14.43 -6.61 -2.65
C HIS A 89 -13.18 -5.91 -2.11
N TYR A 90 -13.38 -4.72 -1.54
CA TYR A 90 -12.32 -3.82 -1.09
C TYR A 90 -11.28 -4.51 -0.18
N ALA A 91 -11.73 -5.28 0.82
CA ALA A 91 -10.79 -5.94 1.74
C ALA A 91 -9.96 -7.03 1.04
N ALA A 92 -10.53 -7.71 0.05
CA ALA A 92 -9.82 -8.74 -0.71
C ALA A 92 -8.73 -8.10 -1.58
N GLN A 93 -9.04 -6.96 -2.20
CA GLN A 93 -8.08 -6.16 -2.96
C GLN A 93 -6.96 -5.60 -2.07
N LYS A 94 -7.27 -5.09 -0.88
CA LYS A 94 -6.24 -4.66 0.08
C LYS A 94 -5.33 -5.81 0.48
N ASN A 95 -5.90 -6.98 0.79
CA ASN A 95 -5.13 -8.19 1.12
C ASN A 95 -4.21 -8.65 -0.02
N ALA A 96 -4.66 -8.54 -1.27
CA ALA A 96 -3.82 -8.79 -2.44
C ALA A 96 -2.60 -7.85 -2.48
N GLY A 97 -2.84 -6.55 -2.25
CA GLY A 97 -1.78 -5.54 -2.19
C GLY A 97 -0.82 -5.74 -1.02
N TYR A 98 -1.31 -6.08 0.17
CA TYR A 98 -0.47 -6.42 1.32
C TYR A 98 0.44 -7.61 1.01
N TYR A 99 -0.11 -8.68 0.46
CA TYR A 99 0.67 -9.85 0.11
C TYR A 99 1.69 -9.56 -0.99
N TRP A 100 1.35 -8.72 -1.97
CA TRP A 100 2.31 -8.21 -2.96
C TRP A 100 3.49 -7.48 -2.31
N ALA A 101 3.23 -6.54 -1.39
CA ALA A 101 4.28 -5.81 -0.68
C ALA A 101 5.17 -6.76 0.15
N MET A 102 4.57 -7.72 0.86
CA MET A 102 5.31 -8.73 1.63
C MET A 102 6.19 -9.63 0.76
N LEU A 103 5.72 -10.04 -0.42
CA LEU A 103 6.55 -10.78 -1.39
C LEU A 103 7.79 -9.97 -1.80
N HIS A 104 7.70 -8.64 -1.78
CA HIS A 104 8.80 -7.70 -2.04
C HIS A 104 9.59 -7.29 -0.79
N LYS A 105 9.43 -8.01 0.33
CA LYS A 105 10.18 -7.80 1.59
C LYS A 105 9.89 -6.47 2.30
N ALA A 106 8.69 -5.93 2.11
CA ALA A 106 8.22 -4.77 2.87
C ALA A 106 8.39 -5.00 4.38
N THR A 107 8.99 -4.03 5.08
CA THR A 107 9.08 -3.98 6.54
C THR A 107 8.08 -2.98 7.12
N ALA A 108 7.65 -2.01 6.32
CA ALA A 108 6.61 -1.06 6.64
C ALA A 108 5.60 -1.00 5.48
N ILE A 109 4.32 -1.12 5.81
CA ILE A 109 3.22 -0.96 4.84
C ILE A 109 2.28 0.11 5.36
N TRP A 110 2.02 1.09 4.50
CA TRP A 110 1.08 2.16 4.75
C TRP A 110 -0.22 1.93 3.99
N ASP A 111 -1.32 1.87 4.72
CA ASP A 111 -2.67 1.74 4.20
C ASP A 111 -3.46 3.04 4.37
N PHE A 112 -3.91 3.60 3.26
CA PHE A 112 -4.86 4.71 3.23
C PHE A 112 -5.76 4.63 1.98
N ASN A 113 -6.79 5.49 1.89
CA ASN A 113 -7.68 5.51 0.74
C ASN A 113 -7.03 6.25 -0.43
N HIS A 114 -7.40 5.89 -1.66
CA HIS A 114 -6.76 6.46 -2.85
C HIS A 114 -6.92 7.98 -2.96
N ASP A 115 -7.94 8.57 -2.35
CA ASP A 115 -8.23 10.01 -2.38
C ASP A 115 -7.44 10.85 -1.38
N ASN A 116 -6.82 10.24 -0.35
CA ASN A 116 -6.01 11.00 0.60
C ASN A 116 -4.73 11.52 -0.07
N GLU A 117 -4.56 12.85 -0.08
CA GLU A 117 -3.37 13.49 -0.65
C GLU A 117 -2.34 13.76 0.46
N LEU A 118 -1.16 13.15 0.35
CA LEU A 118 -0.02 13.45 1.22
C LEU A 118 0.42 14.90 1.01
N ILE A 119 0.46 15.73 2.05
CA ILE A 119 0.90 17.14 1.94
C ILE A 119 2.36 17.39 2.27
N VAL A 120 3.03 16.40 2.85
CA VAL A 120 4.45 16.49 3.20
C VAL A 120 5.32 15.71 2.21
N ASN A 121 6.62 15.99 2.19
CA ASN A 121 7.59 15.22 1.40
C ASN A 121 8.25 14.13 2.24
N GLU A 122 9.01 13.26 1.59
CA GLU A 122 9.71 12.15 2.23
C GLU A 122 10.63 12.57 3.38
N ARG A 123 11.32 13.72 3.26
CA ARG A 123 12.23 14.21 4.30
C ARG A 123 11.47 14.52 5.59
N THR A 124 10.35 15.22 5.48
CA THR A 124 9.47 15.50 6.61
C THR A 124 8.92 14.21 7.21
N LEU A 125 8.48 13.26 6.36
CA LEU A 125 7.97 11.97 6.81
C LEU A 125 9.03 11.15 7.57
N ARG A 126 10.29 11.14 7.11
CA ARG A 126 11.39 10.44 7.78
C ARG A 126 11.68 11.02 9.17
N LEU A 127 11.64 12.34 9.32
CA LEU A 127 11.80 12.98 10.64
C LEU A 127 10.73 12.50 11.63
N LEU A 128 9.50 12.33 11.15
CA LEU A 128 8.38 11.88 11.96
C LEU A 128 8.43 10.40 12.31
N PHE A 129 9.01 9.54 11.46
CA PHE A 129 9.28 8.14 11.83
C PHE A 129 10.36 8.00 12.92
N HIS A 130 11.22 9.01 13.08
CA HIS A 130 12.19 9.06 14.18
C HIS A 130 11.59 9.66 15.46
N GLU A 131 10.52 10.45 15.36
CA GLU A 131 9.68 10.87 16.49
C GLU A 131 8.70 9.75 16.86
N GLN A 132 9.25 8.72 17.50
CA GLN A 132 8.52 7.56 17.98
C GLN A 132 7.45 7.97 19.00
N VAL A 133 6.23 7.46 18.84
CA VAL A 133 5.28 7.40 19.94
C VAL A 133 5.26 5.97 20.43
N ASP A 134 5.75 5.76 21.66
CA ASP A 134 5.66 4.47 22.34
C ASP A 134 4.19 4.08 22.45
N ALA A 135 3.84 2.95 21.84
CA ALA A 135 2.53 2.38 21.98
C ALA A 135 2.60 1.12 22.84
N LEU A 136 1.91 1.18 23.97
CA LEU A 136 1.59 0.00 24.77
C LEU A 136 0.80 -0.99 23.89
N THR A 137 1.48 -2.03 23.44
CA THR A 137 0.83 -3.26 22.99
C THR A 137 1.09 -4.34 24.04
N VAL A 138 0.10 -5.23 24.21
CA VAL A 138 0.04 -6.49 24.99
C VAL A 138 1.37 -6.89 25.65
N PRO A 139 1.38 -7.22 26.96
CA PRO A 139 2.62 -7.34 27.75
C PRO A 139 3.66 -8.20 27.01
N ASN A 140 4.81 -7.58 26.70
CA ASN A 140 6.03 -8.13 26.08
C ASN A 140 6.35 -7.79 24.61
N HIS A 141 5.59 -6.94 23.92
CA HIS A 141 6.01 -6.45 22.60
C HIS A 141 6.11 -4.91 22.54
N ARG A 142 7.33 -4.39 22.29
CA ARG A 142 7.52 -2.98 21.92
C ARG A 142 7.25 -2.84 20.43
N ASN A 143 6.12 -2.25 20.08
CA ASN A 143 5.78 -1.89 18.70
C ASN A 143 5.79 -0.36 18.55
N THR A 144 6.33 0.14 17.44
CA THR A 144 6.26 1.57 17.11
C THR A 144 4.96 1.84 16.36
N LEU A 145 4.11 2.74 16.87
CA LEU A 145 2.91 3.21 16.16
C LEU A 145 3.12 4.64 15.65
N PHE A 146 2.67 4.89 14.43
CA PHE A 146 2.69 6.20 13.79
C PHE A 146 1.29 6.50 13.27
N ASN A 147 0.72 7.66 13.63
CA ASN A 147 -0.54 8.12 13.05
C ASN A 147 -0.27 8.98 11.81
N PRO A 148 -0.53 8.48 10.59
CA PRO A 148 -0.29 9.23 9.38
C PRO A 148 -1.23 10.40 9.13
N TYR A 149 -2.42 10.42 9.72
CA TYR A 149 -3.53 11.28 9.28
C TYR A 149 -3.25 12.79 9.29
N PRO A 150 -2.51 13.37 10.26
CA PRO A 150 -2.19 14.82 10.25
C PRO A 150 -1.41 15.29 9.02
N PHE A 151 -0.80 14.37 8.26
CA PHE A 151 0.04 14.67 7.11
C PHE A 151 -0.70 14.53 5.77
N PHE A 152 -2.03 14.45 5.80
CA PHE A 152 -2.89 14.33 4.62
C PHE A 152 -3.89 15.46 4.56
N LEU A 153 -4.06 16.04 3.36
CA LEU A 153 -5.28 16.78 3.05
C LEU A 153 -6.41 15.76 2.91
N MET A 154 -7.38 15.85 3.81
CA MET A 154 -8.57 15.02 3.81
C MET A 154 -9.76 15.90 3.46
N SER A 155 -10.66 15.42 2.59
CA SER A 155 -12.02 15.95 2.63
C SER A 155 -12.62 15.47 3.96
N THR A 156 -13.16 16.39 4.75
CA THR A 156 -13.69 16.10 6.10
C THR A 156 -14.86 15.09 6.08
N GLN A 157 -15.40 14.76 4.91
CA GLN A 157 -16.55 13.87 4.73
C GLN A 157 -16.19 12.38 4.52
N GLN A 158 -14.91 12.01 4.35
CA GLN A 158 -14.53 10.63 3.97
C GLN A 158 -13.38 10.04 4.80
N ILE A 159 -13.21 10.49 6.05
CA ILE A 159 -12.28 9.87 6.99
C ILE A 159 -12.82 8.48 7.36
N ARG A 160 -12.29 7.43 6.75
CA ARG A 160 -12.45 6.06 7.22
C ARG A 160 -11.18 5.68 7.98
N PRO A 161 -11.11 5.92 9.31
CA PRO A 161 -9.94 5.56 10.08
C PRO A 161 -9.69 4.05 9.91
N ARG A 162 -8.48 3.69 9.46
CA ARG A 162 -8.03 2.30 9.38
C ARG A 162 -7.06 2.07 10.54
N GLY A 163 -7.49 1.33 11.56
CA GLY A 163 -6.75 1.14 12.81
C GLY A 163 -7.67 0.84 13.99
N PHE A 164 -7.10 0.67 15.20
CA PHE A 164 -7.85 0.42 16.45
C PHE A 164 -9.04 1.39 16.59
N PRO A 165 -10.16 0.91 17.18
CA PRO A 165 -11.42 1.63 17.15
C PRO A 165 -11.23 3.04 17.72
N PRO A 166 -11.70 4.07 17.00
CA PRO A 166 -11.80 5.39 17.60
C PRO A 166 -12.72 5.29 18.82
N ARG A 167 -12.35 5.94 19.93
CA ARG A 167 -13.17 5.94 21.16
C ARG A 167 -14.58 6.52 20.94
N SER A 168 -14.80 7.24 19.84
CA SER A 168 -16.10 7.56 19.29
C SER A 168 -16.00 7.91 17.80
N ILE A 169 -17.05 7.59 17.05
CA ILE A 169 -17.34 8.17 15.74
C ILE A 169 -18.66 8.92 15.92
N ASN A 170 -18.65 10.22 15.68
CA ASN A 170 -19.87 11.02 15.61
C ASN A 170 -20.58 10.76 14.28
#